data_AF-A0A2E9ZJN4-F1
#
_entry.id   AF-A0A2E9ZJN4-F1
#
_cell.length_a   1.000
_cell.length_b   1.000
_cell.length_c   1.000
_cell.angle_alpha   90.00
_cell.angle_beta   90.00
_cell.angle_gamma   90.00
#
_symmetry.space_group_name_H-M   'P 1'
#
loop_
_entity.id
_entity.type
_entity.pdbx_description
1 polymer ?
#
loop_
_entity_poly.entity_id
_entity_poly.type
_entity_poly.pdbx_seq_one_letter_code
_entity_poly.pdbx_strand_id
1 'polypeptide(L)'
;MSEDPEMSKHSKIKRRDFLSAAALPLAAAVVPASLTAQDNAAFSAPERVRVGIIGAGANVRGVQIPGFQRISGCEIVAVANRSLQSSQRVTKEFNIPRAYGSWEELLDDDDIDAVLIGTWPYMHRRLTMAVLESGKHVLCQARMANNAAEARDMLAASRRYPELVSQLVPTSTSYIIDNLIRRLLAEGYVGEVLSVEIQRLRRNFAELEGVLDWRHDREFSGYNTLNLGATYESML
;
A
#
# COMPACT_ATOMS: atom_id res chain seq x y z
N MET A 1 -17.44 15.81 -43.39
CA MET A 1 -18.29 15.17 -42.38
C MET A 1 -17.39 14.25 -41.59
N SER A 2 -17.15 14.65 -40.35
CA SER A 2 -16.30 14.03 -39.34
C SER A 2 -16.99 12.79 -38.76
N GLU A 3 -16.27 11.66 -38.73
CA GLU A 3 -16.60 10.53 -37.87
C GLU A 3 -15.81 10.72 -36.56
N ASP A 4 -16.52 10.95 -35.46
CA ASP A 4 -15.97 10.89 -34.11
C ASP A 4 -15.75 9.42 -33.74
N PRO A 5 -14.53 9.00 -33.34
CA PRO A 5 -14.35 7.72 -32.68
C PRO A 5 -14.84 7.87 -31.24
N GLU A 6 -15.88 7.11 -30.87
CA GLU A 6 -16.29 6.96 -29.47
C GLU A 6 -15.07 6.56 -28.62
N MET A 7 -14.58 7.51 -27.82
CA MET A 7 -13.64 7.20 -26.75
C MET A 7 -14.37 6.33 -25.73
N SER A 8 -14.06 5.05 -25.74
CA SER A 8 -14.45 4.07 -24.73
C SER A 8 -14.11 4.61 -23.34
N LYS A 9 -15.12 5.10 -22.62
CA LYS A 9 -15.02 5.44 -21.20
C LYS A 9 -14.70 4.14 -20.46
N HIS A 10 -13.45 4.00 -20.03
CA HIS A 10 -12.99 2.84 -19.29
C HIS A 10 -13.83 2.72 -18.00
N SER A 11 -14.59 1.63 -17.87
CA SER A 11 -15.36 1.36 -16.65
C SER A 11 -14.40 1.16 -15.49
N LYS A 12 -14.49 1.99 -14.45
CA LYS A 12 -13.66 1.89 -13.24
C LYS A 12 -13.74 0.47 -12.65
N ILE A 13 -12.57 -0.10 -12.34
CA ILE A 13 -12.44 -1.44 -11.76
C ILE A 13 -13.19 -1.49 -10.42
N LYS A 14 -14.08 -2.46 -10.22
CA LYS A 14 -14.77 -2.64 -8.92
C LYS A 14 -13.89 -3.48 -8.00
N ARG A 15 -14.05 -3.35 -6.68
CA ARG A 15 -13.28 -4.14 -5.68
C ARG A 15 -13.23 -5.64 -5.92
N ARG A 16 -14.34 -6.26 -6.35
CA ARG A 16 -14.35 -7.71 -6.63
C ARG A 16 -13.41 -8.08 -7.78
N ASP A 17 -13.32 -7.21 -8.78
CA ASP A 17 -12.50 -7.40 -9.98
C ASP A 17 -11.03 -7.11 -9.65
N PHE A 18 -10.77 -6.05 -8.87
CA PHE A 18 -9.45 -5.70 -8.35
C PHE A 18 -8.82 -6.84 -7.53
N LEU A 19 -9.60 -7.42 -6.60
CA LEU A 19 -9.12 -8.52 -5.77
C LEU A 19 -8.88 -9.81 -6.58
N SER A 20 -9.64 -10.02 -7.66
CA SER A 20 -9.48 -11.18 -8.53
C SER A 20 -8.24 -11.04 -9.45
N ALA A 21 -7.96 -9.84 -9.95
CA ALA A 21 -6.77 -9.56 -10.76
C ALA A 21 -5.47 -9.60 -9.93
N ALA A 22 -5.53 -9.26 -8.64
CA ALA A 22 -4.41 -9.32 -7.71
C ALA A 22 -4.19 -10.72 -7.07
N ALA A 23 -5.11 -11.66 -7.29
CA ALA A 23 -5.03 -13.00 -6.73
C ALA A 23 -4.11 -13.90 -7.58
N LEU A 24 -2.81 -13.86 -7.29
CA LEU A 24 -1.95 -15.03 -7.52
C LEU A 24 -2.09 -15.98 -6.31
N PRO A 25 -2.15 -17.31 -6.53
CA PRO A 25 -2.53 -18.28 -5.51
C PRO A 25 -1.44 -18.39 -4.44
N LEU A 26 -1.66 -17.78 -3.28
CA LEU A 26 -0.96 -18.17 -2.07
C LEU A 26 -1.56 -19.50 -1.62
N ALA A 27 -0.82 -20.59 -1.83
CA ALA A 27 -1.06 -21.96 -1.38
C ALA A 27 -2.36 -22.18 -0.58
N ALA A 28 -3.34 -22.79 -1.24
CA ALA A 28 -4.45 -23.46 -0.58
C ALA A 28 -3.91 -24.50 0.40
N ALA A 29 -4.00 -24.22 1.70
CA ALA A 29 -3.79 -25.20 2.74
C ALA A 29 -5.02 -25.21 3.66
N VAL A 30 -5.87 -26.22 3.40
CA VAL A 30 -6.89 -26.80 4.29
C VAL A 30 -8.12 -25.91 4.60
N VAL A 31 -9.02 -25.82 3.62
CA VAL A 31 -10.47 -25.66 3.88
C VAL A 31 -11.18 -26.74 3.06
N PRO A 32 -12.10 -27.54 3.66
CA PRO A 32 -12.78 -28.60 2.93
C PRO A 32 -13.58 -28.01 1.77
N ALA A 33 -13.47 -28.65 0.61
CA ALA A 33 -13.98 -28.22 -0.70
C ALA A 33 -15.53 -28.21 -0.84
N SER A 34 -16.27 -27.98 0.25
CA SER A 34 -17.73 -28.07 0.27
C SER A 34 -18.46 -26.80 0.72
N LEU A 35 -17.76 -25.68 0.90
CA LEU A 35 -18.36 -24.38 1.27
C LEU A 35 -17.77 -23.24 0.43
N THR A 36 -18.04 -23.29 -0.88
CA THR A 36 -18.50 -22.15 -1.72
C THR A 36 -18.44 -22.59 -3.18
N ALA A 37 -19.40 -23.43 -3.58
CA ALA A 37 -19.90 -23.36 -4.94
C ALA A 37 -20.60 -22.00 -5.06
N GLN A 38 -19.90 -21.02 -5.62
CA GLN A 38 -20.52 -19.86 -6.25
C GLN A 38 -20.06 -19.87 -7.70
N ASP A 39 -21.06 -19.79 -8.58
CA ASP A 39 -20.95 -19.95 -10.02
C ASP A 39 -19.78 -19.18 -10.61
N ASN A 40 -18.91 -19.91 -11.31
CA ASN A 40 -17.98 -19.36 -12.29
C ASN A 40 -18.77 -18.83 -13.49
N ALA A 41 -19.56 -17.79 -13.30
CA ALA A 41 -19.88 -16.89 -14.40
C ALA A 41 -18.58 -16.17 -14.76
N ALA A 42 -18.10 -16.37 -15.99
CA ALA A 42 -16.87 -15.78 -16.50
C ALA A 42 -16.84 -14.26 -16.27
N PHE A 43 -16.19 -13.83 -15.20
CA PHE A 43 -15.92 -12.43 -14.92
C PHE A 43 -14.65 -12.06 -15.69
N SER A 44 -14.77 -11.11 -16.62
CA SER A 44 -13.62 -10.49 -17.27
C SER A 44 -12.93 -9.58 -16.25
N ALA A 45 -11.98 -10.12 -15.50
CA ALA A 45 -11.05 -9.28 -14.76
C ALA A 45 -10.34 -8.32 -15.73
N PRO A 46 -10.09 -7.06 -15.35
CA PRO A 46 -9.28 -6.16 -16.17
C PRO A 46 -7.93 -6.81 -16.44
N GLU A 47 -7.47 -6.79 -17.70
CA GLU A 47 -6.22 -7.46 -18.12
C GLU A 47 -5.02 -7.04 -17.26
N ARG A 48 -5.02 -5.80 -16.73
CA ARG A 48 -4.03 -5.26 -15.79
C ARG A 48 -4.61 -4.18 -14.88
N VAL A 49 -4.10 -4.08 -13.66
CA VAL A 49 -4.32 -2.97 -12.72
C VAL A 49 -3.25 -1.90 -12.94
N ARG A 50 -3.66 -0.68 -13.27
CA ARG A 50 -2.79 0.47 -13.50
C ARG A 50 -2.58 1.24 -12.20
N VAL A 51 -1.32 1.34 -11.77
CA VAL A 51 -0.93 1.87 -10.47
C VAL A 51 -0.21 3.21 -10.63
N GLY A 52 -0.73 4.23 -9.95
CA GLY A 52 -0.05 5.49 -9.71
C GLY A 52 0.71 5.47 -8.38
N ILE A 53 1.85 6.16 -8.30
CA ILE A 53 2.64 6.28 -7.07
C ILE A 53 2.69 7.74 -6.64
N ILE A 54 2.27 8.02 -5.41
CA ILE A 54 2.47 9.32 -4.77
C ILE A 54 3.59 9.20 -3.73
N GLY A 55 4.72 9.86 -3.96
CA GLY A 55 5.89 9.84 -3.07
C GLY A 55 6.80 8.63 -3.30
N ALA A 56 7.61 8.64 -4.35
CA ALA A 56 8.60 7.61 -4.65
C ALA A 56 9.95 7.88 -3.93
N GLY A 57 9.94 7.74 -2.60
CA GLY A 57 11.14 7.82 -1.77
C GLY A 57 12.04 6.57 -1.84
N ALA A 58 13.09 6.52 -1.01
CA ALA A 58 14.09 5.44 -1.05
C ALA A 58 13.48 4.02 -0.89
N ASN A 59 12.52 3.84 0.02
CA ASN A 59 11.86 2.53 0.21
C ASN A 59 11.00 2.14 -1.01
N VAL A 60 10.23 3.09 -1.54
CA VAL A 60 9.38 2.85 -2.71
C VAL A 60 10.22 2.49 -3.92
N ARG A 61 11.33 3.21 -4.16
CA ARG A 61 12.29 2.93 -5.24
C ARG A 61 13.03 1.61 -5.05
N GLY A 62 13.51 1.32 -3.84
CA GLY A 62 14.34 0.15 -3.57
C GLY A 62 13.57 -1.17 -3.42
N VAL A 63 12.29 -1.11 -3.05
CA VAL A 63 11.50 -2.30 -2.70
C VAL A 63 10.19 -2.37 -3.48
N GLN A 64 9.38 -1.32 -3.43
CA GLN A 64 8.00 -1.41 -3.92
C GLN A 64 7.92 -1.38 -5.43
N ILE A 65 8.61 -0.46 -6.11
CA ILE A 65 8.61 -0.40 -7.58
C ILE A 65 9.11 -1.73 -8.18
N PRO A 66 10.27 -2.28 -7.77
CA PRO A 66 10.71 -3.61 -8.23
C PRO A 66 9.77 -4.76 -7.82
N GLY A 67 9.08 -4.63 -6.68
CA GLY A 67 8.08 -5.60 -6.23
C GLY A 67 6.87 -5.63 -7.17
N PHE A 68 6.28 -4.46 -7.42
CA PHE A 68 5.11 -4.28 -8.28
C PHE A 68 5.38 -4.69 -9.72
N GLN A 69 6.55 -4.35 -10.28
CA GLN A 69 6.94 -4.74 -11.65
C GLN A 69 7.07 -6.26 -11.85
N ARG A 70 7.19 -7.05 -10.78
CA ARG A 70 7.22 -8.52 -10.84
C ARG A 70 5.84 -9.16 -10.72
N ILE A 71 4.81 -8.40 -10.39
CA ILE A 71 3.45 -8.91 -10.24
C ILE A 71 2.77 -8.92 -11.61
N SER A 72 2.45 -10.12 -12.10
CA SER A 72 1.64 -10.25 -13.32
C SER A 72 0.28 -9.58 -13.12
N GLY A 73 -0.20 -8.85 -14.13
CA GLY A 73 -1.45 -8.11 -14.04
C GLY A 73 -1.34 -6.78 -13.28
N CYS A 74 -0.15 -6.33 -12.92
CA CYS A 74 0.08 -5.02 -12.31
C CYS A 74 1.03 -4.18 -13.16
N GLU A 75 0.67 -2.91 -13.39
CA GLU A 75 1.48 -2.00 -14.20
C GLU A 75 1.59 -0.64 -13.52
N ILE A 76 2.83 -0.16 -13.29
CA ILE A 76 3.06 1.18 -12.75
C ILE A 76 3.05 2.16 -13.91
N VAL A 77 2.03 3.02 -13.98
CA VAL A 77 1.81 3.93 -15.11
C VAL A 77 2.25 5.36 -14.82
N ALA A 78 2.30 5.76 -13.55
CA ALA A 78 2.52 7.15 -13.16
C ALA A 78 3.25 7.32 -11.81
N VAL A 79 4.02 8.41 -11.70
CA VAL A 79 4.62 8.86 -10.43
C VAL A 79 4.39 10.35 -10.22
N ALA A 80 4.01 10.72 -8.99
CA ALA A 80 4.00 12.09 -8.49
C ALA A 80 4.89 12.21 -7.24
N ASN A 81 5.86 13.12 -7.28
CA ASN A 81 6.68 13.53 -6.16
C ASN A 81 6.42 15.01 -5.82
N ARG A 82 7.16 15.58 -4.87
CA ARG A 82 7.05 17.02 -4.50
C ARG A 82 7.37 17.98 -5.64
N SER A 83 8.07 17.52 -6.68
CA SER A 83 8.35 18.31 -7.88
C SER A 83 8.36 17.42 -9.12
N LEU A 84 7.97 18.00 -10.26
CA LEU A 84 7.98 17.32 -11.55
C LEU A 84 9.35 16.73 -11.88
N GLN A 85 10.43 17.47 -11.59
CA GLN A 85 11.80 17.01 -11.81
C GLN A 85 12.09 15.72 -11.01
N SER A 86 11.60 15.63 -9.78
CA SER A 86 11.77 14.42 -8.97
C SER A 86 10.94 13.24 -9.51
N SER A 87 9.74 13.50 -10.02
CA SER A 87 8.92 12.48 -10.69
C SER A 87 9.64 11.97 -11.95
N GLN A 88 10.15 12.87 -12.79
CA GLN A 88 10.87 12.56 -14.03
C GLN A 88 12.14 11.73 -13.81
N ARG A 89 12.83 11.91 -12.67
CA ARG A 89 13.97 11.06 -12.33
C ARG A 89 13.54 9.60 -12.11
N VAL A 90 12.45 9.41 -11.37
CA VAL A 90 11.93 8.07 -11.08
C VAL A 90 11.36 7.41 -12.34
N THR A 91 10.66 8.16 -13.20
CA THR A 91 10.17 7.60 -14.46
C THR A 91 11.29 7.11 -15.37
N LYS A 92 12.38 7.88 -15.48
CA LYS A 92 13.58 7.46 -16.24
C LYS A 92 14.27 6.25 -15.63
N GLU A 93 14.40 6.22 -14.30
CA GLU A 93 15.08 5.14 -13.58
C GLU A 93 14.35 3.79 -13.70
N PHE A 94 13.01 3.81 -13.69
CA PHE A 94 12.19 2.59 -13.63
C PHE A 94 11.35 2.33 -14.88
N ASN A 95 11.53 3.13 -15.94
CA ASN A 95 10.74 3.07 -17.19
C ASN A 95 9.23 3.21 -16.96
N ILE A 96 8.83 4.17 -16.12
CA ILE A 96 7.41 4.46 -15.85
C ILE A 96 6.92 5.53 -16.85
N PRO A 97 5.78 5.35 -17.53
CA PRO A 97 5.37 6.23 -18.63
C PRO A 97 5.14 7.71 -18.27
N ARG A 98 4.49 7.99 -17.12
CA ARG A 98 4.02 9.35 -16.80
C ARG A 98 4.64 9.91 -15.52
N ALA A 99 5.02 11.18 -15.57
CA ALA A 99 5.51 11.96 -14.43
C ALA A 99 4.60 13.16 -14.21
N TYR A 100 4.08 13.31 -12.99
CA TYR A 100 3.24 14.44 -12.60
C TYR A 100 3.98 15.41 -11.67
N GLY A 101 3.64 16.69 -11.73
CA GLY A 101 4.22 17.75 -10.91
C GLY A 101 3.63 17.82 -9.51
N SER A 102 2.40 17.34 -9.37
CA SER A 102 1.61 17.31 -8.13
C SER A 102 0.88 15.97 -7.99
N TRP A 103 0.44 15.65 -6.78
CA TRP A 103 -0.32 14.41 -6.56
C TRP A 103 -1.78 14.58 -7.01
N GLU A 104 -2.29 15.82 -7.01
CA GLU A 104 -3.58 16.21 -7.54
C GLU A 104 -3.69 15.86 -9.02
N GLU A 105 -2.70 16.28 -9.84
CA GLU A 105 -2.65 15.92 -11.27
C GLU A 105 -2.66 14.40 -11.51
N LEU A 106 -2.03 13.62 -10.62
CA LEU A 106 -2.05 12.16 -10.71
C LEU A 106 -3.44 11.60 -10.38
N LEU A 107 -4.18 12.19 -9.44
CA LEU A 107 -5.54 11.72 -9.11
C LEU A 107 -6.56 12.08 -10.20
N ASP A 108 -6.31 13.14 -10.97
CA ASP A 108 -7.14 13.54 -12.11
C ASP A 108 -6.94 12.61 -13.33
N ASP A 109 -5.93 11.75 -13.33
CA ASP A 109 -5.72 10.75 -14.38
C ASP A 109 -6.73 9.59 -14.24
N ASP A 110 -7.67 9.49 -15.17
CA ASP A 110 -8.66 8.41 -15.26
C ASP A 110 -8.04 7.07 -15.69
N ASP A 111 -6.79 7.07 -16.18
CA ASP A 111 -6.05 5.86 -16.52
C ASP A 111 -5.32 5.22 -15.32
N ILE A 112 -5.62 5.66 -14.11
CA ILE A 112 -5.09 5.10 -12.86
C ILE A 112 -6.22 4.43 -12.09
N ASP A 113 -6.04 3.14 -11.80
CA ASP A 113 -7.03 2.35 -11.07
C ASP A 113 -6.76 2.35 -9.56
N ALA A 114 -5.47 2.34 -9.19
CA ALA A 114 -5.02 2.28 -7.80
C ALA A 114 -3.84 3.19 -7.53
N VAL A 115 -3.70 3.63 -6.28
CA VAL A 115 -2.62 4.51 -5.85
C VAL A 115 -1.84 3.91 -4.69
N LEU A 116 -0.52 3.82 -4.87
CA LEU A 116 0.43 3.58 -3.80
C LEU A 116 0.85 4.91 -3.17
N ILE A 117 0.52 5.11 -1.89
CA ILE A 117 1.00 6.25 -1.11
C ILE A 117 2.30 5.86 -0.42
N GLY A 118 3.41 6.42 -0.92
CA GLY A 118 4.78 6.21 -0.45
C GLY A 118 5.38 7.42 0.29
N THR A 119 4.56 8.39 0.66
CA THR A 119 4.97 9.62 1.36
C THR A 119 5.36 9.36 2.82
N TRP A 120 5.66 10.43 3.56
CA TRP A 120 5.81 10.35 5.02
C TRP A 120 4.43 10.35 5.71
N PRO A 121 4.33 9.84 6.95
CA PRO A 121 3.07 9.66 7.67
C PRO A 121 2.15 10.87 7.73
N TYR A 122 2.70 12.08 7.84
CA TYR A 122 1.90 13.32 7.90
C TYR A 122 0.98 13.55 6.69
N MET A 123 1.27 12.93 5.55
CA MET A 123 0.45 13.03 4.34
C MET A 123 -0.57 11.89 4.20
N HIS A 124 -0.43 10.79 4.95
CA HIS A 124 -1.16 9.55 4.69
C HIS A 124 -2.67 9.72 4.82
N ARG A 125 -3.15 10.40 5.86
CA ARG A 125 -4.58 10.68 6.04
C ARG A 125 -5.13 11.47 4.86
N ARG A 126 -4.48 12.61 4.54
CA ARG A 126 -4.92 13.51 3.47
C ARG A 126 -4.99 12.78 2.13
N LEU A 127 -3.92 12.06 1.78
CA LEU A 127 -3.84 11.36 0.50
C LEU A 127 -4.78 10.17 0.43
N THR A 128 -4.94 9.40 1.52
CA THR A 128 -5.86 8.26 1.53
C THR A 128 -7.30 8.70 1.31
N MET A 129 -7.72 9.77 1.98
CA MET A 129 -9.05 10.34 1.79
C MET A 129 -9.23 10.82 0.34
N ALA A 130 -8.29 11.59 -0.19
CA ALA A 130 -8.36 12.12 -1.55
C ALA A 130 -8.37 11.02 -2.63
N VAL A 131 -7.56 9.97 -2.46
CA VAL A 131 -7.55 8.82 -3.38
C VAL A 131 -8.91 8.12 -3.40
N LEU A 132 -9.46 7.82 -2.22
CA LEU A 132 -10.77 7.16 -2.12
C LEU A 132 -11.90 8.04 -2.68
N GLU A 133 -11.86 9.35 -2.38
CA GLU A 133 -12.80 10.35 -2.93
C GLU A 133 -12.75 10.44 -4.46
N SER A 134 -11.57 10.23 -5.07
CA SER A 134 -11.40 10.18 -6.53
C SER A 134 -11.92 8.88 -7.18
N GLY A 135 -12.38 7.93 -6.37
CA GLY A 135 -12.88 6.63 -6.82
C GLY A 135 -11.77 5.65 -7.21
N LYS A 136 -10.59 5.75 -6.59
CA LYS A 136 -9.42 4.92 -6.87
C LYS A 136 -9.09 4.01 -5.67
N HIS A 137 -8.59 2.81 -5.94
CA HIS A 137 -8.11 1.92 -4.86
C HIS A 137 -6.86 2.51 -4.21
N VAL A 138 -6.62 2.24 -2.92
CA VAL A 138 -5.48 2.80 -2.19
C VAL A 138 -4.68 1.72 -1.45
N LEU A 139 -3.37 1.77 -1.62
CA LEU A 139 -2.39 1.08 -0.79
C LEU A 139 -1.51 2.13 -0.11
N CYS A 140 -1.67 2.31 1.20
CA CYS A 140 -0.90 3.30 1.95
C CYS A 140 0.26 2.64 2.69
N GLN A 141 1.44 3.26 2.64
CA GLN A 141 2.61 2.79 3.38
C GLN A 141 2.39 2.77 4.90
N ALA A 142 3.09 1.87 5.57
CA ALA A 142 3.26 1.93 7.02
C ALA A 142 4.31 3.02 7.38
N ARG A 143 4.15 3.79 8.45
CA ARG A 143 3.10 3.79 9.50
C ARG A 143 1.79 4.36 8.96
N MET A 144 0.65 3.79 9.36
CA MET A 144 -0.67 4.18 8.84
C MET A 144 -0.93 5.70 8.87
N ALA A 145 -0.71 6.36 10.02
CA ALA A 145 -1.03 7.77 10.23
C ALA A 145 -0.15 8.39 11.35
N ASN A 146 -0.20 9.72 11.51
CA ASN A 146 0.55 10.42 12.56
C ASN A 146 0.02 10.14 13.97
N ASN A 147 -1.27 9.84 14.11
CA ASN A 147 -1.91 9.57 15.40
C ASN A 147 -3.19 8.72 15.23
N ALA A 148 -3.77 8.29 16.35
CA ALA A 148 -4.96 7.42 16.35
C ALA A 148 -6.23 8.11 15.82
N ALA A 149 -6.36 9.43 15.96
CA ALA A 149 -7.52 10.16 15.43
C ALA A 149 -7.49 10.13 13.89
N GLU A 150 -6.33 10.42 13.29
CA GLU A 150 -6.15 10.34 11.85
C GLU A 150 -6.36 8.92 11.30
N ALA A 151 -5.91 7.89 12.02
CA ALA A 151 -6.17 6.50 11.64
C ALA A 151 -7.68 6.16 11.64
N ARG A 152 -8.45 6.69 12.60
CA ARG A 152 -9.91 6.54 12.62
C ARG A 152 -10.58 7.25 11.45
N ASP A 153 -10.08 8.41 11.06
CA ASP A 153 -10.59 9.13 9.89
C ASP A 153 -10.35 8.33 8.61
N MET A 154 -9.16 7.76 8.43
CA MET A 154 -8.85 6.87 7.30
C MET A 154 -9.75 5.63 7.27
N LEU A 155 -10.03 5.02 8.44
CA LEU A 155 -10.97 3.90 8.54
C LEU A 155 -12.40 4.32 8.18
N ALA A 156 -12.85 5.49 8.64
CA ALA A 156 -14.17 6.02 8.31
C ALA A 156 -14.29 6.28 6.79
N ALA A 157 -13.26 6.85 6.17
CA ALA A 157 -13.20 7.03 4.72
C ALA A 157 -13.28 5.68 3.97
N SER A 158 -12.47 4.69 4.39
CA SER A 158 -12.53 3.34 3.82
C SER A 158 -13.93 2.71 3.87
N ARG A 159 -14.67 2.94 4.97
CA ARG A 159 -16.04 2.44 5.14
C ARG A 159 -17.07 3.18 4.29
N ARG A 160 -16.79 4.44 3.94
CA ARG A 160 -17.65 5.25 3.08
C ARG A 160 -17.60 4.81 1.60
N TYR A 161 -16.49 4.20 1.19
CA TYR A 161 -16.26 3.68 -0.17
C TYR A 161 -16.03 2.16 -0.17
N PRO A 162 -17.04 1.35 0.23
CA PRO A 162 -16.88 -0.11 0.40
C PRO A 162 -16.54 -0.85 -0.91
N GLU A 163 -16.86 -0.25 -2.06
CA GLU A 163 -16.54 -0.71 -3.40
C GLU A 163 -15.08 -0.50 -3.82
N LEU A 164 -14.30 0.23 -3.02
CA LEU A 164 -12.86 0.42 -3.19
C LEU A 164 -12.09 -0.44 -2.19
N VAL A 165 -10.85 -0.74 -2.56
CA VAL A 165 -9.90 -1.43 -1.69
C VAL A 165 -9.07 -0.37 -1.01
N SER A 166 -9.00 -0.43 0.32
CA SER A 166 -8.13 0.40 1.14
C SER A 166 -7.26 -0.52 1.98
N GLN A 167 -5.97 -0.60 1.64
CA GLN A 167 -5.00 -1.45 2.30
C GLN A 167 -3.84 -0.64 2.85
N LEU A 168 -3.22 -1.23 3.87
CA LEU A 168 -1.96 -0.75 4.42
C LEU A 168 -0.86 -1.75 4.06
N VAL A 169 0.32 -1.23 3.73
CA VAL A 169 1.50 -2.07 3.58
C VAL A 169 1.83 -2.66 4.95
N PRO A 170 1.98 -3.99 5.08
CA PRO A 170 2.41 -4.59 6.34
C PRO A 170 3.74 -4.01 6.81
N THR A 171 3.91 -3.85 8.12
CA THR A 171 5.19 -3.41 8.67
C THR A 171 6.30 -4.41 8.34
N SER A 172 7.50 -3.91 8.05
CA SER A 172 8.69 -4.71 7.70
C SER A 172 9.24 -5.60 8.84
N THR A 173 8.49 -5.71 9.93
CA THR A 173 8.73 -6.57 11.08
C THR A 173 7.97 -7.90 10.99
N SER A 174 7.16 -8.12 9.95
CA SER A 174 6.70 -9.47 9.61
C SER A 174 7.89 -10.31 9.16
N TYR A 175 8.20 -11.35 9.93
CA TYR A 175 9.31 -12.24 9.63
C TYR A 175 8.88 -13.33 8.65
N ILE A 176 9.83 -13.86 7.88
CA ILE A 176 9.62 -15.05 7.03
C ILE A 176 9.05 -16.23 7.87
N ILE A 177 9.30 -16.21 9.18
CA ILE A 177 8.85 -17.22 10.13
C ILE A 177 7.49 -16.94 10.77
N ASP A 178 6.77 -15.86 10.42
CA ASP A 178 5.49 -15.53 11.06
C ASP A 178 4.49 -16.68 10.96
N ASN A 179 4.41 -17.34 9.81
CA ASN A 179 3.54 -18.50 9.61
C ASN A 179 3.96 -19.70 10.48
N LEU A 180 5.26 -19.87 10.71
CA LEU A 180 5.77 -20.91 11.60
C LEU A 180 5.43 -20.58 13.05
N ILE A 181 5.64 -19.33 13.48
CA ILE A 181 5.28 -18.87 14.84
C ILE A 181 3.78 -19.08 15.06
N ARG A 182 2.93 -18.61 14.15
CA ARG A 182 1.47 -18.80 14.22
C ARG A 182 1.08 -20.28 14.35
N ARG A 183 1.73 -21.15 13.55
CA ARG A 183 1.50 -22.59 13.61
C ARG A 183 1.89 -23.17 14.97
N LEU A 184 3.08 -22.89 15.48
CA LEU A 184 3.57 -23.41 16.76
C LEU A 184 2.68 -22.95 17.94
N LEU A 185 2.23 -21.69 17.91
CA LEU A 185 1.27 -21.18 18.89
C LEU A 185 -0.07 -21.92 18.81
N ALA A 186 -0.60 -22.13 17.61
CA ALA A 186 -1.86 -22.85 17.40
C ALA A 186 -1.80 -24.33 17.81
N GLU A 187 -0.64 -24.97 17.64
CA GLU A 187 -0.39 -26.35 18.08
C GLU A 187 -0.14 -26.46 19.60
N GLY A 188 -0.15 -25.34 20.33
CA GLY A 188 0.10 -25.31 21.77
C GLY A 188 1.55 -25.61 22.17
N TYR A 189 2.49 -25.47 21.23
CA TYR A 189 3.89 -25.87 21.40
C TYR A 189 4.58 -25.22 22.61
N VAL A 190 4.22 -23.97 22.91
CA VAL A 190 4.78 -23.20 24.05
C VAL A 190 3.87 -23.16 25.27
N GLY A 191 2.71 -23.82 25.23
CA GLY A 191 1.67 -23.72 26.26
C GLY A 191 1.00 -22.33 26.29
N GLU A 192 0.62 -21.88 27.48
CA GLU A 192 0.05 -20.54 27.67
C GLU A 192 1.12 -19.46 27.50
N VAL A 193 0.89 -18.49 26.61
CA VAL A 193 1.81 -17.37 26.41
C VAL A 193 1.67 -16.38 27.57
N LEU A 194 2.68 -16.36 28.45
CA LEU A 194 2.69 -15.48 29.62
C LEU A 194 3.30 -14.09 29.33
N SER A 195 4.29 -14.02 28.43
CA SER A 195 4.96 -12.76 28.06
C SER A 195 5.60 -12.84 26.68
N VAL A 196 5.74 -11.68 26.04
CA VAL A 196 6.47 -11.50 24.78
C VAL A 196 7.45 -10.35 24.95
N GLU A 197 8.72 -10.60 24.66
CA GLU A 197 9.77 -9.58 24.67
C GLU A 197 10.31 -9.39 23.26
N ILE A 198 10.39 -8.14 22.80
CA ILE A 198 11.02 -7.81 21.51
C ILE A 198 12.10 -6.76 21.73
N GLN A 199 13.32 -7.11 21.32
CA GLN A 199 14.45 -6.19 21.28
C GLN A 199 14.80 -5.87 19.83
N ARG A 200 14.71 -4.58 19.47
CA ARG A 200 15.07 -4.10 18.13
C ARG A 200 16.34 -3.26 18.21
N LEU A 201 17.45 -3.84 17.79
CA LEU A 201 18.74 -3.16 17.73
C LEU A 201 18.95 -2.52 16.35
N ARG A 202 19.57 -1.34 16.33
CA ARG A 202 20.01 -0.66 15.10
C ARG A 202 21.49 -0.97 14.88
N ARG A 203 21.92 -0.95 13.61
CA ARG A 203 23.33 -1.18 13.24
C ARG A 203 24.26 0.00 13.57
N ASN A 204 23.69 1.17 13.90
CA ASN A 204 24.44 2.40 14.10
C ASN A 204 24.37 2.83 15.57
N PHE A 205 25.42 3.49 16.04
CA PHE A 205 25.45 4.15 17.34
C PHE A 205 24.62 5.44 17.33
N ALA A 206 24.31 5.96 18.52
CA ALA A 206 23.67 7.26 18.65
C ALA A 206 24.65 8.37 18.24
N GLU A 207 24.23 9.24 17.32
CA GLU A 207 24.96 10.45 16.93
C GLU A 207 24.32 11.65 17.61
N LEU A 208 24.94 12.18 18.67
CA LEU A 208 24.36 13.24 19.51
C LEU A 208 24.26 14.60 18.80
N GLU A 209 25.13 14.87 17.82
CA GLU A 209 25.21 16.13 17.09
C GLU A 209 24.86 15.96 15.59
N GLY A 210 24.27 14.83 15.23
CA GLY A 210 23.87 14.53 13.86
C GLY A 210 22.66 15.35 13.41
N VAL A 211 22.47 15.45 12.08
CA VAL A 211 21.27 16.06 11.51
C VAL A 211 20.06 15.17 11.78
N LEU A 212 18.99 15.75 12.33
CA LEU A 212 17.75 15.02 12.59
C LEU A 212 17.10 14.57 11.28
N ASP A 213 17.00 13.25 11.08
CA ASP A 213 16.13 12.66 10.05
C ASP A 213 14.65 12.96 10.35
N TRP A 214 13.82 13.04 9.31
CA TRP A 214 12.37 13.29 9.42
C TRP A 214 11.66 12.32 10.38
N ARG A 215 12.23 11.13 10.57
CA ARG A 215 11.75 10.12 11.51
C ARG A 215 11.77 10.58 12.96
N HIS A 216 12.71 11.46 13.31
CA HIS A 216 12.83 12.06 14.65
C HIS A 216 11.96 13.32 14.80
N ASP A 217 11.42 13.83 13.69
CA ASP A 217 10.54 14.97 13.69
C ASP A 217 9.08 14.52 13.88
N ARG A 218 8.46 15.02 14.95
CA ARG A 218 7.07 14.69 15.29
C ARG A 218 6.07 15.21 14.26
N GLU A 219 6.37 16.29 13.54
CA GLU A 219 5.51 16.79 12.47
C GLU A 219 5.40 15.77 11.34
N PHE A 220 6.54 15.22 10.92
CA PHE A 220 6.61 14.31 9.77
C PHE A 220 6.33 12.85 10.12
N SER A 221 6.69 12.41 11.32
CA SER A 221 6.64 11.02 11.78
C SER A 221 5.48 10.73 12.74
N GLY A 222 4.88 11.78 13.32
CA GLY A 222 3.76 11.69 14.26
C GLY A 222 4.17 11.31 15.69
N TYR A 223 3.18 11.00 16.51
CA TYR A 223 3.37 10.58 17.92
C TYR A 223 3.85 9.13 18.06
N ASN A 224 3.94 8.42 16.95
CA ASN A 224 4.48 7.07 16.88
C ASN A 224 6.00 7.17 16.81
N THR A 225 6.69 7.30 17.95
CA THR A 225 8.15 7.21 18.07
C THR A 225 8.64 5.88 17.49
N LEU A 226 8.82 5.89 16.16
CA LEU A 226 9.37 4.99 15.14
C LEU A 226 9.34 3.47 15.32
N ASN A 227 9.50 2.96 16.53
CA ASN A 227 9.74 1.56 16.82
C ASN A 227 8.57 0.90 17.54
N LEU A 228 7.95 1.57 18.52
CA LEU A 228 6.93 0.92 19.35
C LEU A 228 5.75 0.46 18.51
N GLY A 229 5.16 1.34 17.73
CA GLY A 229 3.93 0.99 17.04
C GLY A 229 4.10 -0.04 15.91
N ALA A 230 5.25 -0.10 15.23
CA ALA A 230 5.50 -1.12 14.20
C ALA A 230 5.84 -2.48 14.82
N THR A 231 6.59 -2.44 15.92
CA THR A 231 6.88 -3.64 16.72
C THR A 231 5.61 -4.19 17.36
N TYR A 232 4.77 -3.31 17.91
CA TYR A 232 3.49 -3.65 18.51
C TYR A 232 2.52 -4.23 17.48
N GLU A 233 2.47 -3.67 16.27
CA GLU A 233 1.67 -4.23 15.17
C GLU A 233 2.08 -5.64 14.79
N SER A 234 3.36 -6.01 14.94
CA SER A 234 3.82 -7.38 14.70
C SER A 234 3.56 -8.34 15.87
N MET A 235 3.13 -7.82 17.03
CA MET A 235 2.70 -8.63 18.17
C MET A 235 1.20 -8.97 18.13
N LEU A 236 0.40 -8.24 17.33
CA LEU A 236 -1.04 -8.45 17.15
C LEU A 236 -1.33 -9.54 16.11
#